data_AF-A0AAD8EDI1-F1
#
_entry.id   AF-A0AAD8EDI1-F1
#
_cell.length_a   1.000
_cell.length_b   1.000
_cell.length_c   1.000
_cell.angle_alpha   90.00
_cell.angle_beta   90.00
_cell.angle_gamma   90.00
#
_symmetry.space_group_name_H-M   'P 1'
#
loop_
_entity.id
_entity.type
_entity.pdbx_description
1 polymer ?
#
loop_
_entity_poly.entity_id
_entity_poly.type
_entity_poly.pdbx_seq_one_letter_code
_entity_poly.pdbx_strand_id
1 'polypeptide(L)' 'SEFIKEPLNNFGVKLPNGSWNGLIGSVFSNKVHIGCNSLLWDDERVQAVDYLDPTYKA' A
#
# COMPACT_ATOMS: atom_id res chain seq x y z
N SER A 1 4.56 15.46 10.70
CA SER A 1 4.46 14.16 10.01
C SER A 1 5.52 13.25 10.59
N GLU A 2 5.16 12.03 10.98
CA GLU A 2 6.09 11.01 11.48
C GLU A 2 6.35 9.99 10.37
N PHE A 3 7.59 9.51 10.26
CA PHE A 3 7.97 8.47 9.31
C PHE A 3 8.11 7.14 10.03
N ILE A 4 7.29 6.18 9.65
CA ILE A 4 7.35 4.81 10.16
C ILE A 4 7.96 3.94 9.07
N LYS A 5 9.04 3.23 9.41
CA LYS A 5 9.59 2.21 8.53
C LYS A 5 8.77 0.93 8.70
N GLU A 6 8.02 0.55 7.67
CA GLU A 6 7.33 -0.74 7.66
C GLU A 6 8.40 -1.86 7.70
N PRO A 7 8.36 -2.75 8.70
CA PRO A 7 9.30 -3.86 8.78
C PRO A 7 8.95 -4.89 7.70
N LEU A 8 9.95 -5.26 6.89
CA LEU A 8 9.92 -6.18 5.74
C LEU A 8 9.44 -5.53 4.43
N ASN A 9 10.02 -5.99 3.31
CA ASN A 9 9.65 -5.64 1.93
C ASN A 9 8.26 -6.20 1.55
N ASN A 10 7.28 -6.08 2.43
CA ASN A 10 5.91 -6.50 2.20
C ASN A 10 5.08 -5.30 1.72
N PHE A 11 4.88 -5.24 0.41
CA PHE A 11 4.03 -4.24 -0.22
C PHE A 11 2.54 -4.43 0.11
N GLY A 12 2.14 -5.66 0.44
CA GLY A 12 0.80 -6.02 0.84
C GLY A 12 0.23 -7.16 0.00
N VAL A 13 -0.41 -8.08 0.72
CA VAL A 13 -1.15 -9.22 0.20
C VAL A 13 -2.56 -9.17 0.80
N LYS A 14 -3.57 -9.37 -0.04
CA LYS A 14 -4.94 -9.52 0.41
C LYS A 14 -5.13 -10.87 1.07
N LEU A 15 -5.68 -10.85 2.27
CA LEU A 15 -5.96 -12.03 3.06
C LEU A 15 -7.35 -12.59 2.72
N PRO A 16 -7.65 -13.86 3.07
CA PRO A 16 -8.95 -14.47 2.78
C PRO A 16 -10.15 -13.73 3.38
N ASN A 17 -9.94 -12.95 4.44
CA ASN A 17 -10.97 -12.13 5.09
C ASN A 17 -11.19 -10.76 4.40
N GLY A 18 -10.53 -10.50 3.27
CA GLY A 18 -10.61 -9.24 2.53
C GLY A 18 -9.74 -8.11 3.08
N SER A 19 -9.09 -8.30 4.23
CA SER A 19 -8.11 -7.34 4.75
C SER A 19 -6.78 -7.43 4.02
N TRP A 20 -5.94 -6.42 4.18
CA TRP A 20 -4.59 -6.38 3.63
C TRP A 20 -3.55 -6.35 4.75
N ASN A 21 -2.39 -6.94 4.47
CA ASN A 21 -1.20 -6.78 5.31
C ASN A 21 -0.17 -5.84 4.65
N GLY A 22 0.98 -5.65 5.30
CA GLY A 22 2.09 -4.85 4.77
C GLY A 22 1.71 -3.38 4.55
N LEU A 23 2.38 -2.72 3.61
CA LEU A 23 2.17 -1.29 3.33
C LEU A 23 0.72 -0.96 2.95
N ILE A 24 0.12 -1.73 2.02
CA ILE A 24 -1.28 -1.55 1.64
C ILE A 24 -2.20 -1.76 2.83
N GLY A 25 -1.95 -2.77 3.68
CA GLY A 25 -2.70 -2.99 4.91
C GLY A 25 -2.63 -1.81 5.88
N SER A 26 -1.45 -1.23 6.05
CA SER A 26 -1.24 -0.06 6.91
C SER A 26 -2.03 1.16 6.42
N VAL A 27 -2.12 1.37 5.09
CA VAL A 27 -2.93 2.45 4.50
C VAL A 27 -4.43 2.12 4.58
N PHE A 28 -4.82 0.92 4.16
CA PHE A 28 -6.21 0.44 4.14
C PHE A 28 -6.87 0.49 5.52
N SER A 29 -6.13 0.15 6.57
CA SER A 29 -6.60 0.21 7.96
C SER A 29 -6.43 1.59 8.61
N ASN A 30 -6.00 2.60 7.84
CA ASN A 30 -5.74 3.96 8.28
C ASN A 30 -4.73 4.08 9.44
N LYS A 31 -3.79 3.12 9.54
CA LYS A 31 -2.66 3.15 10.47
C LYS A 31 -1.59 4.15 10.04
N VAL A 32 -1.44 4.33 8.72
CA VAL A 32 -0.62 5.38 8.11
C VAL A 32 -1.45 6.13 7.07
N HIS A 33 -1.18 7.42 6.89
CA HIS A 33 -1.93 8.24 5.94
C HIS A 33 -1.43 8.09 4.50
N ILE A 34 -0.13 7.88 4.30
CA ILE A 34 0.52 7.81 2.99
C ILE A 34 1.61 6.74 3.02
N GLY A 35 1.61 5.86 2.02
CA GLY A 35 2.72 4.97 1.73
C GLY A 35 3.62 5.54 0.63
N CYS A 36 4.94 5.55 0.85
CA CYS A 36 5.91 6.03 -0.13
C CYS A 36 6.84 4.89 -0.55
N ASN A 37 6.57 4.26 -1.70
CA ASN A 37 7.39 3.17 -2.24
C ASN A 37 7.18 3.02 -3.75
N SER A 38 8.09 2.31 -4.42
CA SER A 38 7.91 1.89 -5.81
C SER A 38 6.96 0.70 -5.85
N LEU A 39 5.69 0.96 -6.14
CA LEU A 39 4.64 -0.06 -6.19
C LEU A 39 4.18 -0.26 -7.62
N LEU A 40 4.09 -1.53 -8.03
CA LEU A 40 3.36 -1.91 -9.22
C LEU A 40 1.86 -1.80 -8.94
N TRP A 41 1.13 -1.17 -9.88
CA TRP A 41 -0.32 -1.14 -9.88
C TRP A 41 -0.81 -2.46 -10.47
N ASP A 42 -1.75 -3.09 -9.77
CA ASP A 42 -2.54 -4.20 -10.29
C ASP A 42 -4.01 -3.96 -9.95
N ASP A 43 -4.90 -4.67 -10.64
CA ASP A 43 -6.35 -4.47 -10.56
C ASP A 43 -6.90 -4.65 -9.14
N GLU A 44 -6.25 -5.44 -8.30
CA GLU A 44 -6.74 -5.71 -6.94
C GLU A 44 -6.28 -4.63 -5.96
N ARG A 45 -5.06 -4.12 -6.13
CA ARG A 45 -4.49 -3.07 -5.26
C ARG A 45 -5.13 -1.71 -5.49
N VAL A 46 -5.47 -1.37 -6.73
CA VAL A 46 -6.17 -0.12 -7.05
C VAL A 46 -7.59 -0.06 -6.47
N GLN A 47 -8.16 -1.21 -6.09
CA GLN A 47 -9.44 -1.27 -5.36
C GLN A 47 -9.27 -1.13 -3.85
N ALA A 48 -8.05 -1.32 -3.33
CA ALA A 48 -7.78 -1.29 -1.89
C ALA A 48 -7.39 0.11 -1.41
N VAL A 49 -6.62 0.85 -2.20
CA VAL A 49 -6.11 2.18 -1.84
C VAL A 49 -6.08 3.09 -3.06
N ASP A 50 -6.20 4.39 -2.82
CA ASP A 50 -6.04 5.40 -3.86
C ASP A 50 -4.55 5.65 -4.13
N TYR A 51 -4.21 5.80 -5.41
CA TYR A 51 -2.85 6.13 -5.85
C TYR A 51 -2.80 7.57 -6.35
N LEU A 52 -1.67 8.24 -6.10
CA LEU A 52 -1.30 9.46 -6.81
C LEU A 52 -0.87 9.11 -8.23
N ASP A 53 -0.93 10.08 -9.14
CA ASP A 53 -0.43 9.89 -10.50
C ASP A 53 1.00 9.32 -10.50
N PRO A 54 1.29 8.34 -11.37
CA PRO A 54 2.56 7.63 -11.32
C PRO A 54 3.70 8.60 -11.64
N THR A 55 4.67 8.66 -10.72
CA THR A 55 5.86 9.51 -10.83
C THR A 55 6.88 8.96 -11.84
N TYR A 56 6.75 7.68 -12.21
CA TYR A 56 7.51 7.02 -13.26
C TYR A 56 6.56 6.24 -14.16
N LYS A 57 6.63 6.50 -15.48
CA LYS A 57 5.96 5.73 -16.53
C LYS A 57 7.08 5.06 -17.34
N ALA A 58 7.05 3.73 -17.41
CA ALA A 58 7.99 2.95 -18.23
C ALA A 58 7.72 3.18 -19.72
#